data_AF-A0A453C2M2-F1
#
_entry.id   AF-A0A453C2M2-F1
#
_cell.length_a   1.000
_cell.length_b   1.000
_cell.length_c   1.000
_cell.angle_alpha   90.00
_cell.angle_beta   90.00
_cell.angle_gamma   90.00
#
_symmetry.space_group_name_H-M   'P 1'
#
loop_
_entity.id
_entity.type
_entity.pdbx_description
1 polymer ?
#
loop_
_entity_poly.entity_id
_entity_poly.type
_entity_poly.pdbx_seq_one_letter_code
_entity_poly.pdbx_strand_id
1 'polypeptide(L)'
;ATLGAEVGKVEKGKTNLVQLQCTVKNKEPVYLCALIPGQSVTCHLDLEFEEKFVTFSVLGSRSVHLAGYYVGDAYEDIGDSDTGSESLQGSDDDFLASDDDDVVIPVSRGQMNTDSEDDSDYDEDYDSEDDEDLMYNQGRG
;
A
#
# COMPACT_ATOMS: atom_id res chain seq x y z
N ALA A 1 -52.69 16.01 26.22
CA ALA A 1 -51.31 15.91 26.75
C ALA A 1 -50.39 16.62 25.79
N THR A 2 -49.86 17.79 26.17
CA THR A 2 -48.84 18.50 25.41
C THR A 2 -47.49 17.87 25.73
N LEU A 3 -46.91 17.14 24.78
CA LEU A 3 -45.53 16.68 24.90
C LEU A 3 -44.63 17.87 24.57
N GLY A 4 -44.11 18.51 25.61
CA GLY A 4 -42.95 19.37 25.49
C GLY A 4 -41.75 18.50 25.15
N ALA A 5 -41.27 18.59 23.91
CA ALA A 5 -39.94 18.14 23.58
C ALA A 5 -39.00 19.29 23.94
N GLU A 6 -38.23 19.05 24.99
CA GLU A 6 -37.13 19.87 25.44
C GLU A 6 -36.21 20.09 24.25
N VAL A 7 -36.04 21.34 23.82
CA VAL A 7 -35.02 21.71 22.84
C VAL A 7 -33.68 21.58 23.55
N GLY A 8 -33.16 20.35 23.59
CA GLY A 8 -31.77 20.10 23.90
C GLY A 8 -30.95 20.95 22.95
N LYS A 9 -30.24 21.94 23.50
CA LYS A 9 -29.18 22.61 22.75
C LYS A 9 -28.25 21.52 22.27
N VAL A 10 -28.29 21.21 20.97
CA VAL A 10 -27.22 20.45 20.32
C VAL A 10 -26.01 21.35 20.44
N GLU A 11 -25.21 21.13 21.48
CA GLU A 11 -23.85 21.63 21.51
C GLU A 11 -23.20 21.11 20.25
N LYS A 12 -22.94 22.02 19.31
CA LYS A 12 -22.14 21.73 18.12
C LYS A 12 -20.70 21.54 18.61
N GLY A 13 -20.46 20.43 19.32
CA GLY A 13 -19.12 19.96 19.60
C GLY A 13 -18.41 19.87 18.26
N LYS A 14 -17.18 20.35 18.20
CA LYS A 14 -16.29 20.03 17.08
C LYS A 14 -16.13 18.51 17.10
N THR A 15 -16.96 17.81 16.35
CA THR A 15 -16.81 16.38 16.19
C THR A 15 -15.52 16.18 15.41
N ASN A 16 -14.62 15.34 15.90
CA ASN A 16 -13.42 14.92 15.14
C ASN A 16 -13.79 13.99 13.97
N LEU A 17 -14.99 14.18 13.41
CA LEU A 17 -15.55 13.37 12.35
C LEU A 17 -14.73 13.58 11.08
N VAL A 18 -14.31 12.48 10.48
CA VAL A 18 -13.65 12.45 9.18
C VAL A 18 -14.56 11.68 8.24
N GLN A 19 -15.03 12.33 7.18
CA GLN A 19 -15.89 11.70 6.17
C GLN A 19 -15.13 11.52 4.87
N LEU A 20 -15.25 10.35 4.26
CA LEU A 20 -14.71 10.08 2.94
C LEU A 20 -15.83 10.19 1.91
N GLN A 21 -15.60 11.02 0.89
CA GLN A 21 -16.48 11.16 -0.27
C GLN A 21 -15.77 10.68 -1.54
N CYS A 22 -16.56 10.19 -2.47
CA CYS A 22 -16.13 9.75 -3.78
C CYS A 22 -16.98 10.39 -4.87
N THR A 23 -16.33 10.92 -5.90
CA THR A 23 -16.96 11.48 -7.09
C THR A 23 -16.46 10.73 -8.32
N VAL A 24 -17.40 10.20 -9.11
CA VAL A 24 -17.11 9.45 -10.34
C VAL A 24 -17.65 10.22 -11.54
N LYS A 25 -16.83 10.41 -12.59
CA LYS A 25 -17.25 11.06 -13.86
C LYS A 25 -17.95 12.42 -13.66
N ASN A 26 -17.52 13.19 -12.65
CA ASN A 26 -18.09 14.51 -12.32
C ASN A 26 -19.60 14.48 -11.95
N LYS A 27 -20.10 13.34 -11.46
CA LYS A 27 -21.44 13.20 -10.88
C LYS A 27 -21.49 13.79 -9.47
N GLU A 28 -22.67 13.75 -8.84
CA GLU A 28 -22.79 14.14 -7.43
C GLU A 28 -21.91 13.26 -6.53
N PRO A 29 -21.20 13.84 -5.54
CA PRO A 29 -20.37 13.09 -4.61
C PRO A 29 -21.20 12.13 -3.74
N VAL A 30 -20.66 10.94 -3.49
CA VAL A 30 -21.24 9.92 -2.60
C VAL A 30 -20.37 9.74 -1.36
N TYR A 31 -20.99 9.67 -0.18
CA TYR A 31 -20.27 9.36 1.06
C TYR A 31 -20.00 7.86 1.16
N LEU A 32 -18.73 7.48 1.35
CA LEU A 32 -18.32 6.08 1.49
C LEU A 32 -18.30 5.65 2.96
N CYS A 33 -17.71 6.46 3.85
CA CYS A 33 -17.63 6.14 5.27
C CYS A 33 -17.43 7.40 6.13
N ALA A 34 -17.60 7.23 7.44
CA ALA A 34 -17.32 8.23 8.45
C ALA A 34 -16.55 7.62 9.63
N LEU A 35 -15.42 8.23 9.97
CA LEU A 35 -14.50 7.78 11.00
C LEU A 35 -14.48 8.79 12.14
N ILE A 36 -14.41 8.30 13.37
CA ILE A 36 -14.34 9.12 14.58
C ILE A 36 -13.13 8.65 15.40
N PRO A 37 -12.06 9.46 15.52
CA PRO A 37 -10.90 9.13 16.35
C PRO A 37 -11.32 8.76 17.77
N GLY A 38 -10.82 7.62 18.27
CA GLY A 38 -11.17 7.08 19.58
C GLY A 38 -12.47 6.27 19.63
N GLN A 39 -13.24 6.20 18.55
CA GLN A 39 -14.43 5.34 18.45
C GLN A 39 -14.34 4.38 17.26
N SER A 40 -14.12 4.91 16.05
CA SER A 40 -13.98 4.15 14.81
C SER A 40 -12.86 4.76 13.97
N VAL A 41 -11.70 4.09 13.93
CA VAL A 41 -10.53 4.55 13.18
C VAL A 41 -10.32 3.78 11.87
N THR A 42 -11.03 2.67 11.68
CA THR A 42 -11.03 1.86 10.47
C THR A 42 -12.46 1.52 10.06
N CYS A 43 -12.68 1.31 8.77
CA CYS A 43 -13.95 0.88 8.21
C CYS A 43 -13.65 -0.02 7.00
N HIS A 44 -14.19 -1.23 7.00
CA HIS A 44 -14.06 -2.14 5.88
C HIS A 44 -14.95 -1.65 4.73
N LEU A 45 -14.39 -1.56 3.53
CA LEU A 45 -15.08 -1.17 2.30
C LEU A 45 -14.96 -2.31 1.30
N ASP A 46 -16.06 -2.65 0.65
CA ASP A 46 -16.12 -3.62 -0.44
C ASP A 46 -16.60 -2.86 -1.68
N LEU A 47 -15.65 -2.30 -2.42
CA LEU A 47 -15.88 -1.38 -3.53
C LEU A 47 -14.94 -1.71 -4.69
N GLU A 48 -15.48 -1.68 -5.90
CA GLU A 48 -14.73 -1.84 -7.15
C GLU A 48 -14.94 -0.59 -8.02
N PHE A 49 -13.88 -0.14 -8.68
CA PHE A 49 -13.88 1.04 -9.53
C PHE A 49 -13.34 0.68 -10.92
N GLU A 50 -14.23 0.51 -11.90
CA GLU A 50 -13.85 0.33 -13.31
C GLU A 50 -13.50 1.67 -13.98
N GLU A 51 -13.96 2.78 -13.40
CA GLU A 51 -13.69 4.10 -13.94
C GLU A 51 -12.25 4.57 -13.75
N LYS A 52 -11.64 5.05 -14.83
CA LYS A 52 -10.32 5.71 -14.81
C LYS A 52 -10.29 7.02 -14.04
N PHE A 53 -11.44 7.66 -13.83
CA PHE A 53 -11.54 8.99 -13.21
C PHE A 53 -12.46 8.95 -11.99
N VAL A 54 -11.83 8.67 -10.84
CA VAL A 54 -12.45 8.69 -9.52
C VAL A 54 -11.68 9.68 -8.65
N THR A 55 -12.41 10.59 -8.02
CA THR A 55 -11.83 11.57 -7.09
C THR A 55 -12.30 11.26 -5.68
N PHE A 56 -11.35 11.08 -4.76
CA PHE A 56 -11.62 10.97 -3.33
C PHE A 56 -11.44 12.32 -2.64
N SER A 57 -12.40 12.69 -1.80
CA SER A 57 -12.38 13.90 -1.00
C SER A 57 -12.52 13.55 0.46
N VAL A 58 -11.60 14.05 1.29
CA VAL A 58 -11.64 13.87 2.74
C VAL A 58 -12.17 15.14 3.39
N LEU A 59 -13.29 15.02 4.11
CA LEU A 59 -13.86 16.10 4.89
C LEU A 59 -13.50 15.88 6.36
N GLY A 60 -12.58 16.67 6.88
CA GLY A 60 -12.10 16.57 8.26
C GLY A 60 -10.66 17.09 8.37
N SER A 61 -10.14 17.12 9.60
CA SER A 61 -8.77 17.60 9.88
C SER A 61 -7.70 16.51 9.76
N ARG A 62 -8.08 15.23 9.56
CA ARG A 62 -7.16 14.10 9.49
C ARG A 62 -7.22 13.43 8.12
N SER A 63 -6.12 12.84 7.69
CA SER A 63 -6.05 11.99 6.50
C SER A 63 -6.83 10.69 6.68
N VAL A 64 -7.19 10.07 5.55
CA VAL A 64 -7.74 8.72 5.49
C VAL A 64 -6.82 7.90 4.60
N HIS A 65 -6.45 6.71 5.06
CA HIS A 65 -5.64 5.76 4.29
C HIS A 65 -6.56 4.70 3.71
N LEU A 66 -6.53 4.55 2.39
CA LEU A 66 -7.23 3.48 1.68
C LEU A 66 -6.24 2.37 1.37
N ALA A 67 -6.67 1.13 1.55
CA ALA A 67 -5.91 -0.06 1.22
C ALA A 67 -6.80 -1.02 0.43
N GLY A 68 -6.20 -1.77 -0.49
CA GLY A 68 -6.89 -2.69 -1.38
C GLY A 68 -5.92 -3.34 -2.35
N TYR A 69 -6.45 -4.01 -3.35
CA TYR A 69 -5.68 -4.65 -4.41
C TYR A 69 -6.09 -4.10 -5.77
N TYR A 70 -5.18 -4.16 -6.74
CA TYR A 70 -5.45 -3.80 -8.12
C TYR A 70 -5.83 -5.06 -8.90
N VAL A 71 -6.96 -5.00 -9.61
CA VAL A 71 -7.36 -6.05 -10.57
C VAL A 71 -6.87 -5.61 -11.94
N GLY A 72 -5.82 -6.27 -12.43
CA GLY A 72 -5.30 -6.06 -13.78
C GLY A 72 -6.14 -6.80 -14.82
N ASP A 73 -6.16 -6.29 -16.05
CA ASP A 73 -6.69 -7.03 -17.18
C ASP A 73 -5.84 -8.31 -17.34
N ALA A 74 -6.48 -9.48 -17.24
CA ALA A 74 -5.81 -10.73 -17.58
C ALA A 74 -5.38 -10.65 -19.05
N TYR A 75 -4.08 -10.59 -19.30
CA TYR A 75 -3.56 -10.78 -20.63
C TYR A 75 -3.99 -12.18 -21.06
N GLU A 76 -4.84 -12.28 -22.07
CA GLU A 76 -5.03 -13.53 -22.81
C GLU A 76 -3.64 -13.97 -23.25
N ASP A 77 -3.14 -15.03 -22.62
CA ASP A 77 -1.86 -15.65 -22.91
C ASP A 77 -1.91 -16.14 -24.35
N ILE A 78 -1.43 -15.33 -25.30
CA ILE A 78 -1.09 -15.78 -26.65
C ILE A 78 0.25 -16.53 -26.52
N GLY A 79 0.21 -17.63 -25.79
CA GLY A 79 1.35 -18.45 -25.41
C GLY A 79 1.18 -19.89 -25.88
N ASP A 80 0.40 -20.13 -26.93
CA ASP A 80 0.38 -21.42 -27.63
C ASP A 80 1.59 -21.46 -28.58
N SER A 81 2.79 -21.65 -28.01
CA SER A 81 3.99 -22.02 -28.75
C SER A 81 4.60 -23.27 -28.13
N ASP A 82 3.83 -24.36 -28.19
CA ASP A 82 4.39 -25.71 -28.21
C ASP A 82 5.25 -25.84 -29.47
N THR A 83 6.59 -25.77 -29.35
CA THR A 83 7.54 -26.72 -29.98
C THR A 83 9.00 -26.28 -29.79
N GLY A 84 9.80 -27.17 -29.21
CA GLY A 84 11.23 -27.29 -29.57
C GLY A 84 12.25 -26.94 -28.50
N SER A 85 12.23 -27.62 -27.35
CA SER A 85 13.44 -27.83 -26.56
C SER A 85 14.39 -28.77 -27.32
N GLU A 86 15.11 -28.24 -28.32
CA GLU A 86 16.18 -28.96 -29.01
C GLU A 86 17.55 -28.64 -28.38
N SER A 87 17.98 -29.60 -27.55
CA SER A 87 19.34 -30.11 -27.37
C SER A 87 20.52 -29.14 -27.46
N LEU A 88 21.20 -29.01 -26.32
CA LEU A 88 22.59 -28.55 -26.19
C LEU A 88 23.51 -29.39 -27.10
N GLN A 89 23.81 -28.88 -28.29
CA GLN A 89 24.85 -29.43 -29.15
C GLN A 89 26.06 -28.51 -29.06
N GLY A 90 27.13 -29.01 -28.44
CA GLY A 90 28.42 -28.32 -28.37
C GLY A 90 28.93 -28.00 -29.77
N SER A 91 29.46 -26.78 -29.93
CA SER A 91 30.31 -26.40 -31.05
C SER A 91 31.59 -25.83 -30.45
N ASP A 92 32.63 -26.63 -30.59
CA ASP A 92 33.99 -26.34 -30.18
C ASP A 92 34.58 -25.44 -31.29
N ASP A 93 34.46 -24.12 -31.16
CA ASP A 93 34.95 -23.20 -32.18
C ASP A 93 36.12 -22.37 -31.64
N ASP A 94 37.29 -22.94 -31.91
CA ASP A 94 38.65 -22.42 -31.99
C ASP A 94 38.95 -20.94 -31.66
N PHE A 95 39.85 -20.84 -30.70
CA PHE A 95 40.70 -19.72 -30.32
C PHE A 95 41.47 -19.14 -31.52
N LEU A 96 41.13 -17.93 -31.96
CA LEU A 96 42.03 -17.07 -32.75
C LEU A 96 42.17 -15.72 -32.06
N ALA A 97 43.26 -15.59 -31.31
CA ALA A 97 43.77 -14.31 -30.88
C ALA A 97 44.27 -13.55 -32.12
N SER A 98 43.62 -12.43 -32.45
CA SER A 98 44.19 -11.42 -33.34
C SER A 98 44.17 -10.08 -32.59
N ASP A 99 45.36 -9.65 -32.24
CA ASP A 99 45.70 -8.33 -31.71
C ASP A 99 45.55 -7.32 -32.86
N ASP A 100 44.48 -6.53 -32.87
CA ASP A 100 44.39 -5.17 -33.44
C ASP A 100 43.03 -4.56 -33.08
N ASP A 101 43.05 -3.28 -32.70
CA ASP A 101 41.95 -2.47 -32.19
C ASP A 101 40.67 -2.44 -33.06
N ASP A 102 39.54 -2.91 -32.51
CA ASP A 102 38.17 -2.35 -32.66
C ASP A 102 37.12 -3.40 -32.27
N VAL A 103 36.72 -3.43 -31.00
CA VAL A 103 35.65 -4.32 -30.52
C VAL A 103 34.29 -3.73 -30.89
N VAL A 104 33.73 -4.15 -32.03
CA VAL A 104 32.29 -4.04 -32.25
C VAL A 104 31.58 -5.10 -31.39
N ILE A 105 31.25 -4.73 -30.15
CA ILE A 105 30.36 -5.53 -29.31
C ILE A 105 28.98 -5.55 -30.00
N PRO A 106 28.44 -6.71 -30.43
CA PRO A 106 27.03 -6.79 -30.74
C PRO A 106 26.28 -6.57 -29.42
N VAL A 107 25.68 -5.38 -29.27
CA VAL A 107 24.81 -5.07 -28.13
C VAL A 107 23.57 -5.94 -28.23
N SER A 108 23.62 -7.11 -27.61
CA SER A 108 22.43 -7.79 -27.13
C SER A 108 21.74 -6.86 -26.15
N ARG A 109 20.62 -6.26 -26.56
CA ARG A 109 19.76 -5.44 -25.69
C ARG A 109 19.24 -6.32 -24.56
N GLY A 110 19.89 -6.27 -23.42
CA GLY A 110 19.47 -7.03 -22.24
C GLY A 110 20.52 -7.04 -21.13
N GLN A 111 20.96 -5.86 -20.68
CA GLN A 111 21.65 -5.74 -19.40
C GLN A 111 20.88 -4.75 -18.53
N MET A 112 20.27 -5.33 -17.51
CA MET A 112 19.58 -4.64 -16.42
C MET A 112 20.68 -4.01 -15.55
N ASN A 113 20.67 -2.68 -15.43
CA ASN A 113 21.40 -2.03 -14.35
C ASN A 113 20.51 -2.11 -13.10
N THR A 114 20.73 -3.10 -12.25
CA THR A 114 20.17 -3.14 -10.90
C THR A 114 21.18 -2.47 -9.97
N ASP A 115 21.06 -1.16 -9.80
CA ASP A 115 21.70 -0.47 -8.68
C ASP A 115 20.83 -0.73 -7.44
N SER A 116 21.15 -1.78 -6.70
CA SER A 116 20.59 -2.04 -5.37
C SER A 116 21.52 -1.44 -4.32
N GLU A 117 21.14 -0.30 -3.76
CA GLU A 117 21.71 0.20 -2.51
C GLU A 117 21.02 -0.55 -1.35
N ASP A 118 21.72 -1.57 -0.82
CA ASP A 118 21.35 -2.32 0.37
C ASP A 118 22.14 -1.76 1.57
N ASP A 119 21.58 -0.75 2.23
CA ASP A 119 22.06 -0.26 3.53
C ASP A 119 20.97 -0.56 4.58
N SER A 120 21.13 -1.69 5.27
CA SER A 120 20.35 -2.03 6.46
C SER A 120 21.25 -2.10 7.69
N ASP A 121 21.46 -0.95 8.33
CA ASP A 121 22.00 -0.89 9.69
C ASP A 121 20.91 -1.29 10.69
N TYR A 122 20.85 -2.58 10.99
CA TYR A 122 20.11 -3.14 12.12
C TYR A 122 20.88 -2.85 13.41
N ASP A 123 20.40 -1.90 14.21
CA ASP A 123 20.86 -1.66 15.57
C ASP A 123 19.88 -2.32 16.55
N GLU A 124 20.21 -3.53 17.00
CA GLU A 124 19.47 -4.30 18.00
C GLU A 124 20.02 -4.02 19.41
N ASP A 125 19.62 -2.91 20.02
CA ASP A 125 19.78 -2.71 21.47
C ASP A 125 18.43 -2.95 22.16
N TYR A 126 18.13 -4.24 22.36
CA TYR A 126 17.25 -4.68 23.44
C TYR A 126 18.08 -4.69 24.73
N ASP A 127 17.81 -3.75 25.64
CA ASP A 127 18.03 -4.01 27.06
C ASP A 127 16.77 -3.64 27.86
N SER A 128 16.28 -4.64 28.55
CA SER A 128 15.01 -4.69 29.26
C SER A 128 15.28 -4.58 30.75
N GLU A 129 15.03 -3.42 31.33
CA GLU A 129 14.93 -3.25 32.79
C GLU A 129 13.73 -2.32 33.07
N ASP A 130 12.51 -2.87 32.98
CA ASP A 130 11.35 -2.23 33.61
C ASP A 130 11.36 -2.66 35.08
N ASP A 131 11.79 -1.70 35.90
CA ASP A 131 12.00 -1.81 37.33
C ASP A 131 10.73 -2.26 38.08
N GLU A 132 10.96 -3.13 39.06
CA GLU A 132 9.95 -3.67 39.96
C GLU A 132 9.33 -2.58 40.85
N ASP A 133 8.09 -2.18 40.55
CA ASP A 133 7.29 -1.31 41.43
C ASP A 133 6.83 -2.08 42.70
N LEU A 134 7.71 -2.15 43.70
CA LEU A 134 7.40 -2.53 45.08
C LEU A 134 6.65 -1.40 45.80
N MET A 135 5.32 -1.34 45.69
CA MET A 135 4.49 -0.57 46.63
C MET A 135 3.82 -1.48 47.67
N TYR A 136 4.48 -1.63 48.81
CA TYR A 136 3.87 -2.12 50.05
C TYR A 136 2.80 -1.14 50.54
N ASN A 137 1.54 -1.36 50.20
CA ASN A 137 0.44 -0.68 50.87
C ASN A 137 -0.06 -1.52 52.05
N GLN A 138 0.26 -1.01 53.25
CA GLN A 138 -0.16 -1.45 54.57
C GLN A 138 -1.70 -1.64 54.64
N GLY A 139 -2.12 -2.90 54.62
CA GLY A 139 -3.48 -3.30 54.99
C GLY A 139 -3.59 -3.42 56.50
N ARG A 140 -4.38 -2.52 57.08
CA ARG A 140 -4.85 -2.55 58.47
C ARG A 140 -5.50 -3.90 58.79
N GLY A 141 -5.05 -4.52 59.89
CA GLY A 141 -5.76 -5.55 60.65
C GLY A 141 -5.72 -5.16 62.12
#